data_AF-A0A444I2T3-F1
#
_entry.id   AF-A0A444I2T3-F1
#
_cell.length_a   1.000
_cell.length_b   1.000
_cell.length_c   1.000
_cell.angle_alpha   90.00
_cell.angle_beta   90.00
_cell.angle_gamma   90.00
#
_symmetry.space_group_name_H-M   'P 1'
#
loop_
_entity.id
_entity.type
_entity.pdbx_description
1 polymer ?
#
loop_
_entity_poly.entity_id
_entity_poly.type
_entity_poly.pdbx_seq_one_letter_code
_entity_poly.pdbx_strand_id
1 'polypeptide(L)'
;MTKDAHELQAINTAWQIAIQEILRMVIRDMYQAGGETEFNTHIKRIEGAAVDSIYTDLRLRGTDEWTEVVVKERASNFVTTLLTSFTYDRA
;
A
#
# COMPACT_ATOMS: atom_id res chain seq x y z
N MET A 1 2.78 4.68 32.15
CA MET A 1 3.56 4.46 30.92
C MET A 1 2.89 3.52 29.92
N THR A 2 1.90 2.70 30.30
CA THR A 2 1.19 1.79 29.37
C THR A 2 0.02 2.42 28.61
N LYS A 3 -0.66 3.41 29.21
CA LYS A 3 -1.85 4.04 28.61
C LYS A 3 -1.53 4.80 27.30
N ASP A 4 -0.43 5.54 27.30
CA ASP A 4 0.02 6.32 26.14
C ASP A 4 0.42 5.43 24.95
N ALA A 5 0.98 4.23 25.22
CA ALA A 5 1.35 3.26 24.18
C ALA A 5 0.12 2.61 23.53
N HIS A 6 -0.91 2.30 24.33
CA HIS A 6 -2.17 1.77 23.81
C HIS A 6 -2.96 2.81 23.01
N GLU A 7 -2.96 4.06 23.44
CA GLU A 7 -3.59 5.16 22.71
C GLU A 7 -2.88 5.42 21.37
N LEU A 8 -1.55 5.43 21.36
CA LEU A 8 -0.76 5.55 20.12
C LEU A 8 -1.01 4.37 19.17
N GLN A 9 -1.07 3.15 19.70
CA GLN A 9 -1.40 1.96 18.91
C GLN A 9 -2.80 2.07 18.29
N ALA A 10 -3.81 2.50 19.07
CA ALA A 10 -5.17 2.67 18.58
C ALA A 10 -5.26 3.72 17.46
N ILE A 11 -4.55 4.84 17.60
CA ILE A 11 -4.47 5.89 16.56
C ILE A 11 -3.83 5.34 15.29
N ASN A 12 -2.71 4.63 15.41
CA ASN A 12 -2.03 4.04 14.25
C ASN A 12 -2.91 3.00 13.55
N THR A 13 -3.63 2.17 14.30
CA THR A 13 -4.58 1.21 13.73
C THR A 13 -5.75 1.92 13.04
N ALA A 14 -6.33 2.95 13.65
CA ALA A 14 -7.41 3.73 13.04
C ALA A 14 -6.95 4.40 11.74
N TRP A 15 -5.73 4.94 11.71
CA TRP A 15 -5.13 5.50 10.51
C TRP A 15 -4.93 4.45 9.40
N GLN A 16 -4.45 3.26 9.76
CA GLN A 16 -4.30 2.15 8.82
C GLN A 16 -5.63 1.69 8.23
N ILE A 17 -6.69 1.62 9.04
CA ILE A 17 -8.04 1.31 8.56
C ILE A 17 -8.52 2.40 7.61
N ALA A 18 -8.42 3.67 8.02
CA ALA A 18 -8.89 4.80 7.22
C ALA A 18 -8.21 4.87 5.84
N ILE A 19 -6.88 4.71 5.80
CA ILE A 19 -6.15 4.74 4.53
C ILE A 19 -6.50 3.55 3.64
N GLN A 20 -6.73 2.36 4.21
CA GLN A 20 -7.17 1.18 3.47
C GLN A 20 -8.56 1.37 2.87
N GLU A 21 -9.52 1.93 3.62
CA GLU A 21 -10.88 2.19 3.11
C GLU A 21 -10.89 3.25 2.00
N ILE A 22 -10.12 4.33 2.16
CA ILE A 22 -9.99 5.37 1.12
C ILE A 22 -9.39 4.77 -0.15
N LEU A 23 -8.34 3.97 -0.04
CA LEU A 23 -7.74 3.29 -1.19
C LEU A 23 -8.74 2.32 -1.84
N ARG A 24 -9.50 1.57 -1.04
CA ARG A 24 -10.56 0.67 -1.54
C ARG A 24 -11.61 1.43 -2.35
N MET A 25 -12.09 2.56 -1.84
CA MET A 25 -13.07 3.40 -2.52
C MET A 25 -12.52 3.96 -3.84
N VAL A 26 -11.34 4.58 -3.81
CA VAL A 26 -10.72 5.16 -5.02
C VAL A 26 -10.53 4.11 -6.11
N ILE A 27 -10.03 2.94 -5.73
CA ILE A 27 -9.77 1.85 -6.68
C ILE A 27 -11.07 1.27 -7.23
N ARG A 28 -12.12 1.13 -6.39
CA ARG A 28 -13.45 0.74 -6.86
C ARG A 28 -14.03 1.76 -7.85
N ASP A 29 -13.90 3.05 -7.59
CA ASP A 29 -14.40 4.10 -8.49
C ASP A 29 -13.65 4.10 -9.83
N MET A 30 -12.33 3.87 -9.81
CA MET A 30 -11.52 3.69 -11.02
C MET A 30 -11.99 2.49 -11.85
N TYR A 31 -12.34 1.39 -11.19
CA TYR A 31 -12.88 0.21 -11.85
C TYR A 31 -14.21 0.51 -12.55
N GLN A 32 -15.13 1.19 -11.84
CA GLN A 32 -16.46 1.52 -12.35
C GLN A 32 -16.43 2.54 -13.50
N ALA A 33 -15.49 3.48 -13.49
CA ALA A 33 -15.42 4.56 -14.47
C ALA A 33 -14.93 4.09 -15.86
N GLY A 34 -13.89 3.25 -15.90
CA GLY A 34 -13.19 2.87 -17.14
C GLY A 34 -13.32 1.41 -17.56
N GLY A 35 -13.94 0.58 -16.72
CA GLY A 35 -13.99 -0.86 -16.92
C GLY A 35 -12.64 -1.56 -16.76
N GLU A 36 -12.63 -2.87 -16.98
CA GLU A 36 -11.52 -3.75 -16.56
C GLU A 36 -10.18 -3.46 -17.25
N THR A 37 -10.19 -3.07 -18.53
CA THR A 37 -8.96 -2.80 -19.30
C THR A 37 -8.26 -1.51 -18.83
N GLU A 38 -9.02 -0.43 -18.65
CA GLU A 38 -8.48 0.86 -18.20
C GLU A 38 -8.03 0.76 -16.74
N PHE A 39 -8.81 0.07 -15.91
CA PHE A 39 -8.47 -0.25 -14.54
C PHE A 39 -7.12 -0.98 -14.41
N ASN A 40 -6.93 -2.06 -15.16
CA ASN A 40 -5.68 -2.84 -15.15
C ASN A 40 -4.45 -2.00 -15.56
N THR A 41 -4.65 -1.03 -16.46
CA THR A 41 -3.59 -0.10 -16.87
C THR A 41 -3.22 0.84 -15.72
N HIS A 42 -4.21 1.38 -15.01
CA HIS A 42 -3.95 2.23 -13.85
C HIS A 42 -3.30 1.47 -12.69
N ILE A 43 -3.76 0.25 -12.39
CA ILE A 43 -3.19 -0.58 -11.32
C ILE A 43 -1.70 -0.86 -11.57
N LYS A 44 -1.32 -1.25 -12.80
CA LYS A 44 0.09 -1.47 -13.15
C LYS A 44 0.94 -0.21 -12.97
N ARG A 45 0.40 0.96 -13.32
CA ARG A 45 1.09 2.23 -13.13
C ARG A 45 1.27 2.57 -11.65
N ILE A 46 0.25 2.32 -10.82
CA ILE A 46 0.30 2.54 -9.37
C ILE A 46 1.33 1.60 -8.73
N GLU A 47 1.32 0.31 -9.10
CA GLU A 47 2.29 -0.67 -8.61
C GLU A 47 3.72 -0.24 -8.96
N GLY A 48 3.99 0.10 -10.22
CA GLY A 48 5.31 0.56 -10.65
C GLY A 48 5.78 1.82 -9.90
N ALA A 49 4.91 2.83 -9.78
CA ALA A 49 5.26 4.06 -9.07
C ALA A 49 5.51 3.84 -7.56
N ALA A 50 4.75 2.95 -6.92
CA ALA A 50 4.94 2.60 -5.52
C ALA A 50 6.27 1.86 -5.32
N VAL A 51 6.56 0.88 -6.18
CA VAL A 51 7.83 0.15 -6.19
C VAL A 51 9.00 1.12 -6.39
N ASP A 52 8.96 1.97 -7.41
CA ASP A 52 10.01 2.97 -7.66
C ASP A 52 10.22 3.91 -6.46
N SER A 53 9.14 4.35 -5.82
CA SER A 53 9.22 5.18 -4.60
C SER A 53 9.89 4.43 -3.45
N ILE A 54 9.57 3.14 -3.24
CA ILE A 54 10.19 2.29 -2.22
C ILE A 54 11.68 2.08 -2.51
N TYR A 55 12.04 1.86 -3.77
CA TYR A 55 13.44 1.67 -4.16
C TYR A 55 14.28 2.94 -4.06
N THR A 56 13.66 4.11 -4.26
CA THR A 56 14.34 5.41 -4.27
C THR A 56 14.35 6.14 -2.92
N ASP A 57 13.54 5.73 -1.94
CA ASP A 57 13.38 6.43 -0.66
C ASP A 57 14.72 6.63 0.07
N LEU A 58 15.08 7.90 0.27
CA LEU A 58 16.31 8.32 0.95
C LEU A 58 16.35 7.86 2.41
N ARG A 59 15.19 7.60 3.03
CA ARG A 59 15.13 7.13 4.44
C ARG A 59 15.71 5.73 4.64
N LEU A 60 15.69 4.89 3.59
CA LEU A 60 16.30 3.56 3.63
C LEU A 60 17.81 3.61 3.33
N ARG A 61 18.29 4.69 2.72
CA ARG A 61 19.71 4.84 2.38
C ARG A 61 20.52 5.06 3.65
N GLY A 62 21.29 4.04 4.05
CA GLY A 62 22.11 4.05 5.27
C GLY A 62 21.69 3.04 6.33
N THR A 63 20.61 2.28 6.11
CA THR A 63 20.39 1.02 6.84
C THR A 63 21.31 -0.07 6.28
N ASP A 64 21.56 -1.12 7.06
CA ASP A 64 22.29 -2.30 6.57
C ASP A 64 21.65 -2.86 5.28
N GLU A 65 22.48 -3.28 4.32
CA GLU A 65 22.05 -3.66 2.96
C GLU A 65 20.99 -4.77 2.99
N TRP A 66 21.11 -5.72 3.92
CA TRP A 66 20.12 -6.78 4.11
C TRP A 66 18.79 -6.23 4.64
N THR A 67 18.84 -5.28 5.57
CA THR A 67 17.64 -4.61 6.10
C THR A 67 16.91 -3.82 5.00
N GLU A 68 17.65 -3.12 4.16
CA GLU A 68 17.10 -2.38 3.03
C GLU A 68 16.40 -3.31 2.03
N VAL A 69 17.03 -4.43 1.64
CA VAL A 69 16.44 -5.43 0.75
C VAL A 69 15.14 -6.02 1.33
N VAL A 70 15.17 -6.46 2.60
CA VAL A 70 13.99 -7.08 3.25
C VAL A 70 12.82 -6.10 3.37
N VAL A 71 13.09 -4.83 3.70
CA VAL A 71 12.03 -3.80 3.79
C VAL A 71 11.42 -3.52 2.42
N LYS A 72 12.25 -3.39 1.38
CA LYS A 72 11.79 -3.16 0.00
C LYS A 72 10.94 -4.32 -0.52
N GLU A 73 11.35 -5.57 -0.27
CA GLU A 73 10.58 -6.77 -0.64
C GLU A 73 9.23 -6.82 0.10
N ARG A 74 9.22 -6.61 1.42
CA ARG A 74 7.98 -6.63 2.21
C ARG A 74 7.00 -5.53 1.80
N ALA A 75 7.50 -4.33 1.52
CA ALA A 75 6.67 -3.22 1.08
C ALA A 75 6.09 -3.48 -0.33
N SER A 76 6.89 -4.03 -1.25
CA SER A 76 6.43 -4.42 -2.59
C SER A 76 5.34 -5.50 -2.50
N ASN A 77 5.57 -6.55 -1.71
CA ASN A 77 4.58 -7.62 -1.49
C ASN A 77 3.27 -7.10 -0.87
N PHE A 78 3.37 -6.13 0.04
CA PHE A 78 2.19 -5.48 0.62
C PHE A 78 1.39 -4.72 -0.45
N VAL A 79 2.06 -3.94 -1.30
CA VAL A 79 1.42 -3.20 -2.42
C VAL A 79 0.73 -4.19 -3.37
N THR A 80 1.43 -5.22 -3.83
CA THR A 80 0.85 -6.23 -4.73
C THR A 80 -0.35 -6.94 -4.08
N THR A 81 -0.26 -7.33 -2.81
CA THR A 81 -1.37 -7.98 -2.08
C THR A 81 -2.57 -7.05 -1.95
N LEU A 82 -2.34 -5.78 -1.61
CA LEU A 82 -3.38 -4.79 -1.46
C LEU A 82 -4.09 -4.54 -2.81
N LEU A 83 -3.34 -4.33 -3.89
CA LEU A 83 -3.92 -4.13 -5.22
C LEU A 83 -4.67 -5.37 -5.72
N THR A 84 -4.12 -6.55 -5.47
CA THR A 84 -4.77 -7.84 -5.77
C THR A 84 -6.09 -8.01 -5.00
N SER A 85 -6.14 -7.56 -3.74
CA SER A 85 -7.38 -7.62 -2.97
C SER A 85 -8.51 -6.83 -3.63
N PHE A 86 -8.20 -5.75 -4.35
CA PHE A 86 -9.22 -4.95 -5.04
C PHE A 86 -9.63 -5.51 -6.41
N THR A 87 -8.74 -6.21 -7.12
CA THR A 87 -9.10 -6.86 -8.39
C THR A 87 -10.01 -8.07 -8.18
N TYR A 88 -9.86 -8.78 -7.05
CA TYR A 88 -10.58 -10.04 -6.77
C TYR A 88 -11.76 -9.91 -5.79
N ASP A 89 -12.00 -8.75 -5.18
CA ASP A 89 -13.20 -8.47 -4.34
C ASP A 89 -14.48 -8.25 -5.21
N ARG A 90 -14.65 -9.11 -6.22
CA ARG A 90 -15.92 -9.37 -6.91
C ARG A 90 -16.60 -10.53 -6.17
N ALA A 91 -17.11 -10.26 -4.97
CA ALA A 91 -18.08 -11.11 -4.28
C ALA A 91 -19.38 -10.34 -4.06
#